data_AF-A0A926GZ25-F1
#
_entry.id   AF-A0A926GZ25-F1
#
_cell.length_a   1.000
_cell.length_b   1.000
_cell.length_c   1.000
_cell.angle_alpha   90.00
_cell.angle_beta   90.00
_cell.angle_gamma   90.00
#
_symmetry.space_group_name_H-M   'P 1'
#
loop_
_entity.id
_entity.type
_entity.pdbx_description
1 polymer ?
#
loop_
_entity_poly.entity_id
_entity_poly.type
_entity_poly.pdbx_seq_one_letter_code
_entity_poly.pdbx_strand_id
1 'polypeptide(L)'
;MAVDRCICRSITFARALTRARALDVHTVGALQRHVPLGTDCGRCIPYMQCALLTGVTDLPVLADAELERLMECSGVRLLGEEE
;
A
#
# COMPACT_ATOMS: atom_id res chain seq x y z
N MET A 1 -0.42 18.00 2.51
CA MET A 1 0.72 17.21 2.00
C MET A 1 0.16 15.87 1.59
N ALA A 2 0.22 15.53 0.31
CA ALA A 2 -0.32 14.28 -0.20
C ALA A 2 0.68 13.13 -0.03
N VAL A 3 0.17 11.93 0.11
CA VAL A 3 0.94 10.69 0.19
C VAL A 3 0.94 10.06 -1.19
N ASP A 4 2.08 10.10 -1.88
CA ASP A 4 2.23 9.56 -3.24
C ASP A 4 3.25 8.41 -3.35
N ARG A 5 3.92 8.08 -2.25
CA ARG A 5 5.06 7.14 -2.28
C ARG A 5 5.31 6.46 -0.94
N CYS A 6 5.96 5.31 -1.02
CA CYS A 6 6.67 4.70 0.09
C CYS A 6 7.98 5.45 0.34
N ILE A 7 8.11 6.14 1.48
CA ILE A 7 9.30 6.93 1.82
C ILE A 7 10.52 6.04 2.09
N CYS A 8 10.36 4.91 2.78
CA CYS A 8 11.46 4.00 3.12
C CYS A 8 12.22 3.45 1.90
N ARG A 9 11.53 3.28 0.77
CA ARG A 9 12.09 2.70 -0.46
C ARG A 9 12.09 3.68 -1.63
N SER A 10 11.59 4.90 -1.44
CA SER A 10 11.41 5.92 -2.49
C SER A 10 10.64 5.39 -3.71
N ILE A 11 9.61 4.55 -3.48
CA ILE A 11 8.78 3.96 -4.54
C ILE A 11 7.47 4.73 -4.63
N THR A 12 7.17 5.32 -5.79
CA THR A 12 5.90 6.01 -6.03
C THR A 12 4.74 5.03 -6.24
N PHE A 13 3.55 5.41 -5.80
CA PHE A 13 2.34 4.63 -6.00
C PHE A 13 2.00 4.47 -7.49
N ALA A 14 2.30 5.47 -8.32
CA ALA A 14 2.16 5.35 -9.77
C ALA A 14 2.99 4.19 -10.34
N ARG A 15 4.27 4.08 -9.96
CA ARG A 15 5.15 2.99 -10.40
C ARG A 15 4.66 1.64 -9.88
N ALA A 16 4.25 1.58 -8.61
CA ALA A 16 3.71 0.38 -8.00
C ALA A 16 2.40 -0.07 -8.67
N LEU A 17 1.51 0.86 -8.99
CA LEU A 17 0.23 0.63 -9.66
C LEU A 17 0.42 0.11 -11.09
N THR A 18 1.35 0.70 -11.86
CA THR A 18 1.72 0.18 -13.19
C THR A 18 2.17 -1.28 -13.10
N ARG A 19 2.99 -1.60 -12.08
CA ARG A 19 3.48 -2.97 -11.89
C ARG A 19 2.37 -3.92 -11.46
N ALA A 20 1.46 -3.48 -10.59
CA ALA A 20 0.32 -4.25 -10.15
C ALA A 20 -0.62 -4.60 -11.31
N ARG A 21 -0.93 -3.62 -12.18
CA ARG A 21 -1.73 -3.84 -13.39
C ARG A 21 -1.07 -4.80 -14.36
N ALA A 22 0.24 -4.70 -14.56
CA ALA A 22 0.98 -5.60 -15.44
C ALA A 22 1.03 -7.06 -14.92
N LEU A 23 0.78 -7.27 -13.64
CA LEU A 23 0.81 -8.58 -12.97
C LEU A 23 -0.59 -9.08 -12.59
N ASP A 24 -1.64 -8.32 -12.91
CA ASP A 24 -3.02 -8.56 -12.47
C ASP A 24 -3.17 -8.76 -10.95
N VAL A 25 -2.50 -7.87 -10.19
CA VAL A 25 -2.46 -7.90 -8.72
C VAL A 25 -3.33 -6.79 -8.14
N HIS A 26 -4.18 -7.14 -7.17
CA HIS A 26 -5.12 -6.21 -6.52
C HIS A 26 -4.88 -6.01 -5.02
N THR A 27 -3.86 -6.66 -4.44
CA THR A 27 -3.54 -6.55 -3.02
C THR A 27 -2.08 -6.20 -2.81
N VAL A 28 -1.79 -5.40 -1.77
CA VAL A 28 -0.42 -5.04 -1.41
C VAL A 28 0.40 -6.27 -1.05
N GLY A 29 -0.16 -7.23 -0.32
CA GLY A 29 0.54 -8.47 0.05
C GLY A 29 1.02 -9.29 -1.15
N ALA A 30 0.22 -9.36 -2.23
CA ALA A 30 0.67 -9.99 -3.47
C ALA A 30 1.70 -9.12 -4.21
N LEU A 31 1.52 -7.79 -4.22
CA LEU A 31 2.43 -6.85 -4.88
C LEU A 31 3.83 -6.84 -4.24
N GLN A 32 3.91 -7.06 -2.92
CA GLN A 32 5.15 -7.12 -2.15
C GLN A 32 6.15 -8.15 -2.66
N ARG A 33 5.68 -9.22 -3.32
CA ARG A 33 6.54 -10.24 -3.94
C ARG A 33 7.33 -9.71 -5.13
N HIS A 34 6.90 -8.58 -5.72
CA HIS A 34 7.49 -8.00 -6.92
C HIS A 34 7.99 -6.57 -6.70
N VAL A 35 7.44 -5.86 -5.72
CA VAL A 35 7.78 -4.48 -5.39
C VAL A 35 7.96 -4.38 -3.88
N PRO A 36 9.16 -4.06 -3.36
CA PRO A 36 9.45 -4.13 -1.92
C PRO A 36 8.85 -2.97 -1.11
N LEU A 37 7.61 -2.54 -1.41
CA LEU A 37 6.92 -1.46 -0.70
C LEU A 37 6.23 -1.99 0.56
N GLY A 38 6.16 -1.20 1.63
CA GLY A 38 5.46 -1.59 2.86
C GLY A 38 6.13 -2.75 3.63
N THR A 39 7.37 -3.11 3.30
CA THR A 39 8.14 -4.17 3.99
C THR A 39 9.02 -3.67 5.12
N ASP A 40 9.03 -2.35 5.36
CA ASP A 40 9.84 -1.68 6.39
C ASP A 40 8.92 -1.10 7.46
N CYS A 41 8.56 0.18 7.38
CA CYS A 41 7.66 0.80 8.39
C CYS A 41 6.17 0.44 8.25
N GLY A 42 5.74 -0.21 7.15
CA GLY A 42 4.35 -0.59 6.89
C GLY A 42 3.35 0.55 6.61
N ARG A 43 3.64 1.80 6.97
CA ARG A 43 2.67 2.93 6.92
C ARG A 43 2.08 3.23 5.54
N CYS A 44 2.80 2.91 4.47
CA CYS A 44 2.34 3.12 3.10
C CYS A 44 1.38 2.05 2.58
N ILE A 45 1.21 0.93 3.29
CA ILE A 45 0.35 -0.20 2.89
C ILE A 45 -1.11 0.25 2.64
N PRO A 46 -1.81 0.89 3.59
CA PRO A 46 -3.21 1.26 3.38
C PRO A 46 -3.37 2.25 2.22
N TYR A 47 -2.46 3.21 2.08
CA TYR A 47 -2.44 4.14 0.94
C TYR A 47 -2.23 3.44 -0.39
N MET A 48 -1.29 2.49 -0.45
CA MET A 48 -1.08 1.71 -1.66
C MET A 48 -2.29 0.82 -1.98
N GLN A 49 -2.94 0.25 -0.96
CA GLN A 49 -4.18 -0.51 -1.16
C GLN A 49 -5.29 0.38 -1.72
N CYS A 50 -5.43 1.61 -1.20
CA CYS A 50 -6.35 2.60 -1.76
C CYS A 50 -6.02 2.91 -3.23
N ALA A 51 -4.73 3.09 -3.55
CA ALA A 51 -4.28 3.34 -4.91
C ALA A 51 -4.57 2.14 -5.86
N LEU A 52 -4.49 0.91 -5.37
CA LEU A 52 -4.87 -0.29 -6.13
C LEU A 52 -6.37 -0.34 -6.42
N LEU A 53 -7.21 0.04 -5.44
CA LEU A 53 -8.67 0.01 -5.55
C LEU A 53 -9.23 1.16 -6.40
N THR A 54 -8.70 2.36 -6.21
CA THR A 54 -9.23 3.60 -6.82
C THR A 54 -8.46 4.04 -8.06
N GLY A 55 -7.21 3.58 -8.22
CA GLY A 55 -6.30 4.09 -9.23
C GLY A 55 -5.69 5.46 -8.92
N VAL A 56 -6.03 6.08 -7.78
CA VAL A 56 -5.52 7.39 -7.37
C VAL A 56 -4.17 7.22 -6.67
N THR A 57 -3.16 7.95 -7.14
CA THR A 57 -1.78 7.85 -6.63
C THR A 57 -1.34 9.05 -5.79
N ASP A 58 -2.18 10.09 -5.68
CA ASP A 58 -1.96 11.26 -4.84
C ASP A 58 -3.10 11.29 -3.81
N LEU A 59 -2.83 10.78 -2.62
CA LEU A 59 -3.86 10.58 -1.60
C LEU A 59 -3.71 11.62 -0.49
N PRO A 60 -4.81 12.24 0.01
CA PRO A 60 -4.74 13.01 1.24
C PRO A 60 -4.41 12.08 2.42
N VAL A 61 -4.01 12.66 3.54
CA VAL A 61 -3.92 11.90 4.80
C VAL A 61 -5.33 11.40 5.13
N LEU A 62 -5.48 10.07 5.18
CA LEU A 62 -6.75 9.41 5.44
C LEU A 62 -7.02 9.37 6.95
N ALA A 63 -8.30 9.31 7.32
CA ALA A 63 -8.71 9.11 8.70
C ALA A 63 -8.30 7.70 9.19
N ASP A 64 -8.05 7.54 10.49
CA ASP A 64 -7.61 6.26 11.07
C ASP A 64 -8.54 5.09 10.73
N ALA A 65 -9.86 5.29 10.79
CA ALA A 65 -10.84 4.25 10.44
C ALA A 65 -10.72 3.79 8.96
N GLU A 66 -10.34 4.69 8.05
CA GLU A 66 -10.15 4.33 6.64
C GLU A 66 -8.81 3.60 6.45
N LEU A 67 -7.77 4.04 7.15
CA LEU A 67 -6.48 3.34 7.16
C LEU A 67 -6.62 1.91 7.66
N GLU A 68 -7.38 1.70 8.72
CA GLU A 68 -7.66 0.38 9.31
C GLU A 68 -8.38 -0.53 8.29
N ARG A 69 -9.48 -0.06 7.70
CA ARG A 69 -10.23 -0.81 6.66
C ARG A 69 -9.36 -1.19 5.45
N LEU A 70 -8.53 -0.25 4.99
CA LEU A 70 -7.61 -0.50 3.88
C LEU A 70 -6.51 -1.49 4.26
N MET A 71 -6.07 -1.46 5.52
CA MET A 71 -5.08 -2.39 6.05
C MET A 71 -5.64 -3.83 6.07
N GLU A 72 -6.89 -4.02 6.52
CA GLU A 72 -7.58 -5.32 6.50
C GLU A 72 -7.67 -5.91 5.08
N CYS A 73 -7.97 -5.06 4.09
CA CYS A 73 -8.08 -5.49 2.70
C CYS A 73 -6.72 -5.62 1.98
N SER A 74 -5.62 -5.23 2.62
CA SER A 74 -4.30 -5.16 1.97
C SER A 74 -3.68 -6.52 1.68
N GLY A 75 -4.17 -7.58 2.33
CA GLY A 75 -3.59 -8.91 2.26
C GLY A 75 -2.20 -9.02 2.91
N VAL A 76 -1.72 -7.96 3.57
CA VAL A 76 -0.49 -7.98 4.37
C VAL A 76 -0.85 -8.43 5.78
N ARG A 77 -0.23 -9.51 6.25
CA ARG A 77 -0.26 -9.85 7.68
C ARG A 77 0.89 -9.11 8.35
N LEU A 78 0.58 -8.07 9.12
CA LEU A 78 1.54 -7.58 10.11
C LEU A 78 1.64 -8.68 11.18
N LEU A 79 2.74 -9.41 11.19
CA LEU A 79 3.07 -10.26 12.32
C LEU A 79 3.42 -9.32 13.47
N GLY A 80 2.45 -9.11 14.36
CA GLY A 80 2.55 -8.11 15.42
C GLY A 80 1.36 -8.11 16.37
N GLU A 81 0.80 -9.29 16.67
CA GLU A 81 0.22 -9.58 17.97
C GLU A 81 1.16 -10.61 18.60
N GLU A 82 2.26 -10.12 19.20
CA GLU A 82 2.96 -10.88 20.23
C GLU A 82 2.17 -10.62 21.52
N GLU A 83 1.59 -11.69 22.05
CA GLU A 83 0.87 -11.78 23.33
C GLU A 83 1.82 -11.56 24.53
#